data_AF-A0A375Z4R0-F1
#
_entry.id   AF-A0A375Z4R0-F1
#
_cell.length_a   1.000
_cell.length_b   1.000
_cell.length_c   1.000
_cell.angle_alpha   90.00
_cell.angle_beta   90.00
_cell.angle_gamma   90.00
#
_symmetry.space_group_name_H-M   'P 1'
#
loop_
_entity.id
_entity.type
_entity.pdbx_description
1 polymer ?
#
loop_
_entity_poly.entity_id
_entity_poly.type
_entity_poly.pdbx_seq_one_letter_code
_entity_poly.pdbx_strand_id
1 'polypeptide(L)'
;MKILNMAAAIAIAAVTLTSCTTDPAPKSAAPSSATVAAPALAPQKIGVDDLPAWVDIVGARDAAASGQPFVFPERDEGGQVSACRTYMRMPDGAVWILNHPDTAPVGGTAFSPRRDLLGCGDRGFGLDSWETRRDAFAIAAAVPAPTSPRPEGVPDLSSLSTAVDQTAAQRAMRAGLPFMFAAPSGGVTACHSAVLMPDGNVWVLNETGPVPIGGAPLDRTVKEYGCSARGGVR
;
A
#
# COMPACT_ATOMS: atom_id res chain seq x y z
N MET A 1 79.93 17.27 13.33
CA MET A 1 79.34 18.26 14.24
C MET A 1 78.00 17.69 14.73
N LYS A 2 77.93 17.28 16.01
CA LYS A 2 76.78 16.87 16.88
C LYS A 2 75.63 16.07 16.19
N ILE A 3 75.52 14.73 16.29
CA ILE A 3 75.05 13.87 17.41
C ILE A 3 73.84 14.43 18.19
N LEU A 4 72.67 13.80 18.04
CA LEU A 4 71.70 13.62 19.13
C LEU A 4 70.88 12.33 18.89
N ASN A 5 71.10 11.36 19.78
CA ASN A 5 70.33 10.13 19.98
C ASN A 5 69.05 10.45 20.75
N MET A 6 67.94 9.78 20.42
CA MET A 6 66.84 9.56 21.36
C MET A 6 66.46 8.08 21.36
N ALA A 7 66.74 7.43 22.49
CA ALA A 7 66.27 6.09 22.82
C ALA A 7 64.99 6.22 23.65
N ALA A 8 63.94 5.47 23.28
CA ALA A 8 62.75 5.31 24.10
C ALA A 8 62.72 3.88 24.65
N ALA A 9 62.81 3.78 25.98
CA ALA A 9 62.61 2.53 26.72
C ALA A 9 61.12 2.37 27.01
N ILE A 10 60.55 1.21 26.69
CA ILE A 10 59.20 0.83 27.11
C ILE A 10 59.33 -0.37 28.05
N ALA A 11 58.87 -0.17 29.29
CA ALA A 11 58.85 -1.15 30.35
C ALA A 11 57.77 -2.21 30.09
N ILE A 12 58.14 -3.49 30.26
CA ILE A 12 57.21 -4.63 30.21
C ILE A 12 56.70 -4.85 31.64
N ALA A 13 55.41 -4.61 31.86
CA ALA A 13 54.74 -4.95 33.11
C ALA A 13 54.31 -6.43 33.08
N ALA A 14 54.77 -7.21 34.06
CA ALA A 14 54.34 -8.59 34.26
C ALA A 14 52.92 -8.61 34.85
N VAL A 15 52.00 -9.31 34.17
CA VAL A 15 50.64 -9.56 34.65
C VAL A 15 50.62 -10.92 35.34
N THR A 16 50.33 -10.92 36.64
CA THR A 16 50.03 -12.12 37.44
C THR A 16 48.58 -12.54 37.22
N LEU A 17 48.38 -13.80 36.81
CA LEU A 17 47.07 -14.43 36.69
C LEU A 17 46.62 -15.03 38.03
N THR A 18 45.64 -14.41 38.68
CA THR A 18 44.87 -15.02 39.77
C THR A 18 43.64 -15.71 39.19
N SER A 19 43.55 -17.03 39.39
CA SER A 19 42.40 -17.85 39.06
C SER A 19 41.27 -17.64 40.08
N CYS A 20 40.12 -17.13 39.63
CA CYS A 20 38.88 -17.13 40.41
C CYS A 20 37.82 -18.00 39.70
N THR A 21 37.25 -18.90 40.47
CA THR A 21 36.15 -19.81 40.14
C THR A 21 34.90 -19.05 39.67
N THR A 22 34.33 -19.47 38.55
CA THR A 22 33.09 -18.91 38.00
C THR A 22 31.85 -19.56 38.62
N ASP A 23 31.18 -18.83 39.51
CA ASP A 23 29.73 -18.99 39.72
C ASP A 23 28.97 -18.43 38.51
N PRO A 24 27.87 -19.06 38.06
CA PRO A 24 27.08 -18.54 36.95
C PRO A 24 26.36 -17.25 37.36
N ALA A 25 26.74 -16.14 36.75
CA ALA A 25 26.09 -14.84 36.94
C ALA A 25 24.59 -14.91 36.58
N PRO A 26 23.70 -14.24 37.33
CA PRO A 26 22.30 -14.12 36.94
C PRO A 26 22.22 -13.41 35.58
N LYS A 27 21.54 -14.04 34.61
CA LYS A 27 21.23 -13.45 33.31
C LYS A 27 20.52 -12.11 33.55
N SER A 28 21.24 -11.01 33.37
CA SER A 28 20.62 -9.69 33.25
C SER A 28 19.71 -9.71 32.04
N ALA A 29 18.40 -9.64 32.28
CA ALA A 29 17.43 -9.43 31.23
C ALA A 29 17.79 -8.11 30.52
N ALA A 30 18.04 -8.18 29.22
CA ALA A 30 18.25 -6.99 28.41
C ALA A 30 17.05 -6.05 28.61
N PRO A 31 17.26 -4.74 28.80
CA PRO A 31 16.16 -3.80 28.86
C PRO A 31 15.43 -3.87 27.52
N SER A 32 14.18 -4.37 27.54
CA SER A 32 13.25 -4.25 26.44
C SER A 32 13.11 -2.76 26.15
N SER A 33 13.81 -2.29 25.12
CA SER A 33 13.58 -0.96 24.60
C SER A 33 12.14 -0.94 24.15
N ALA A 34 11.31 -0.12 24.81
CA ALA A 34 9.97 0.14 24.35
C ALA A 34 10.11 0.71 22.93
N THR A 35 9.71 -0.06 21.92
CA THR A 35 9.49 0.47 20.58
C THR A 35 8.41 1.51 20.73
N VAL A 36 8.80 2.78 20.84
CA VAL A 36 7.87 3.89 20.73
C VAL A 36 7.28 3.76 19.34
N ALA A 37 6.02 3.34 19.27
CA ALA A 37 5.28 3.31 18.01
C ALA A 37 5.37 4.72 17.43
N ALA A 38 6.02 4.86 16.28
CA ALA A 38 6.03 6.12 15.56
C ALA A 38 4.56 6.56 15.41
N PRO A 39 4.20 7.81 15.73
CA PRO A 39 2.84 8.27 15.61
C PRO A 39 2.36 8.00 14.19
N ALA A 40 1.21 7.31 14.08
CA ALA A 40 0.56 7.07 12.80
C ALA A 40 0.39 8.41 12.11
N LEU A 41 1.06 8.59 10.97
CA LEU A 41 1.02 9.85 10.25
C LEU A 41 -0.34 10.03 9.61
N ALA A 42 -1.01 11.13 9.97
CA ALA A 42 -2.30 11.46 9.41
C ALA A 42 -2.19 11.69 7.89
N PRO A 43 -3.23 11.34 7.11
CA PRO A 43 -3.30 11.68 5.70
C PRO A 43 -3.22 13.19 5.49
N GLN A 44 -2.61 13.60 4.38
CA GLN A 44 -2.56 15.02 3.99
C GLN A 44 -3.96 15.54 3.68
N LYS A 45 -4.18 16.84 3.87
CA LYS A 45 -5.43 17.52 3.52
C LYS A 45 -5.22 18.36 2.27
N ILE A 46 -6.00 18.10 1.22
CA ILE A 46 -5.97 18.86 -0.03
C ILE A 46 -7.37 19.41 -0.32
N GLY A 47 -7.47 20.72 -0.52
CA GLY A 47 -8.70 21.38 -0.96
C GLY A 47 -9.08 20.93 -2.36
N VAL A 48 -10.36 20.98 -2.72
CA VAL A 48 -10.79 20.65 -4.09
C VAL A 48 -10.16 21.59 -5.11
N ASP A 49 -9.99 22.86 -4.75
CA ASP A 49 -9.41 23.89 -5.61
C ASP A 49 -7.88 23.80 -5.72
N ASP A 50 -7.24 22.97 -4.89
CA ASP A 50 -5.79 22.70 -4.90
C ASP A 50 -5.44 21.44 -5.72
N LEU A 51 -6.44 20.79 -6.33
CA LEU A 51 -6.22 19.61 -7.15
C LEU A 51 -5.46 19.96 -8.43
N PRO A 52 -4.63 19.04 -8.98
CA PRO A 52 -3.95 19.26 -10.24
C PRO A 52 -4.92 19.62 -11.37
N ALA A 53 -4.52 20.49 -12.28
CA ALA A 53 -5.38 21.05 -13.33
C ALA A 53 -5.97 20.00 -14.31
N TRP A 54 -5.43 18.78 -14.36
CA TRP A 54 -5.95 17.69 -15.18
C TRP A 54 -7.01 16.84 -14.47
N VAL A 55 -7.18 17.01 -13.16
CA VAL A 55 -8.26 16.36 -12.39
C VAL A 55 -9.57 17.07 -12.70
N ASP A 56 -10.66 16.31 -12.83
CA ASP A 56 -12.00 16.85 -12.92
C ASP A 56 -12.42 17.46 -11.58
N ILE A 57 -12.14 18.75 -11.41
CA ILE A 57 -12.44 19.51 -10.19
C ILE A 57 -13.95 19.56 -9.94
N VAL A 58 -14.78 19.60 -10.99
CA VAL A 58 -16.24 19.62 -10.84
C VAL A 58 -16.72 18.28 -10.29
N GLY A 59 -16.31 17.17 -10.92
CA GLY A 59 -16.60 15.82 -10.42
C GLY A 59 -16.09 15.59 -9.00
N ALA A 60 -14.89 16.06 -8.67
CA ALA A 60 -14.34 15.96 -7.31
C ALA A 60 -15.13 16.79 -6.28
N ARG A 61 -15.64 17.97 -6.67
CA ARG A 61 -16.49 18.82 -5.83
C ARG A 61 -17.85 18.15 -5.58
N ASP A 62 -18.47 17.62 -6.63
CA ASP A 62 -19.77 16.94 -6.53
C ASP A 62 -19.68 15.65 -5.71
N ALA A 63 -18.58 14.90 -5.86
CA ALA A 63 -18.27 13.74 -5.03
C ALA A 63 -18.17 14.12 -3.55
N ALA A 64 -17.40 15.17 -3.23
CA ALA A 64 -17.24 15.65 -1.86
C ALA A 64 -18.57 16.13 -1.25
N ALA A 65 -19.37 16.88 -2.01
CA ALA A 65 -20.71 17.31 -1.59
C ALA A 65 -21.64 16.12 -1.32
N SER A 66 -21.46 15.02 -2.05
CA SER A 66 -22.22 13.78 -1.90
C SER A 66 -21.63 12.81 -0.85
N GLY A 67 -20.54 13.19 -0.17
CA GLY A 67 -19.87 12.32 0.80
C GLY A 67 -19.14 11.12 0.16
N GLN A 68 -18.83 11.18 -1.13
CA GLN A 68 -18.16 10.13 -1.89
C GLN A 68 -16.64 10.38 -1.93
N PRO A 69 -15.81 9.34 -1.77
CA PRO A 69 -14.40 9.43 -2.13
C PRO A 69 -14.24 9.64 -3.63
N PHE A 70 -13.20 10.35 -4.03
CA PHE A 70 -12.85 10.60 -5.42
C PHE A 70 -11.43 10.09 -5.68
N VAL A 71 -11.26 9.22 -6.68
CA VAL A 71 -9.96 8.64 -7.04
C VAL A 71 -9.41 9.25 -8.30
N PHE A 72 -8.10 9.48 -8.37
CA PHE A 72 -7.43 10.02 -9.55
C PHE A 72 -5.98 9.52 -9.67
N PRO A 73 -5.50 9.26 -10.90
CA PRO A 73 -4.19 8.68 -11.13
C PRO A 73 -3.08 9.75 -11.19
N GLU A 74 -1.91 9.54 -10.57
CA GLU A 74 -0.75 10.41 -10.74
C GLU A 74 -0.38 10.56 -12.22
N ARG A 75 -0.30 11.80 -12.71
CA ARG A 75 0.14 12.07 -14.07
C ARG A 75 1.56 12.64 -14.07
N ASP A 76 2.48 11.94 -14.73
CA ASP A 76 3.80 12.50 -15.04
C ASP A 76 3.67 13.55 -16.15
N GLU A 77 4.47 14.62 -16.08
CA GLU A 77 4.58 15.64 -17.13
C GLU A 77 5.02 14.98 -18.46
N GLY A 78 4.04 14.65 -19.31
CA GLY A 78 4.24 14.05 -20.65
C GLY A 78 3.61 12.67 -20.87
N GLY A 79 3.04 12.00 -19.85
CA GLY A 79 2.70 10.58 -19.93
C GLY A 79 1.34 10.23 -20.59
N GLN A 80 1.41 9.32 -21.58
CA GLN A 80 0.33 8.44 -22.09
C GLN A 80 0.29 7.08 -21.34
N VAL A 81 1.06 6.96 -20.25
CA VAL A 81 1.35 5.69 -19.55
C VAL A 81 0.60 5.60 -18.23
N SER A 82 0.36 4.35 -17.80
CA SER A 82 -0.28 3.99 -16.53
C SER A 82 0.30 4.76 -15.36
N ALA A 83 -0.57 5.29 -14.51
CA ALA A 83 -0.12 6.07 -13.37
C ALA A 83 0.63 5.20 -12.38
N CYS A 84 1.77 5.72 -11.96
CA CYS A 84 2.59 5.15 -10.92
C CYS A 84 1.84 5.03 -9.59
N ARG A 85 1.01 6.04 -9.27
CA ARG A 85 0.21 6.06 -8.04
C ARG A 85 -1.22 6.40 -8.35
N THR A 86 -2.11 5.92 -7.50
CA THR A 86 -3.50 6.38 -7.49
C THR A 86 -3.76 7.11 -6.19
N TYR A 87 -4.26 8.34 -6.28
CA TYR A 87 -4.70 9.12 -5.14
C TYR A 87 -6.18 8.87 -4.90
N MET A 88 -6.57 8.81 -3.63
CA MET A 88 -7.96 8.85 -3.20
C MET A 88 -8.15 10.03 -2.26
N ARG A 89 -9.00 10.96 -2.66
CA ARG A 89 -9.42 12.09 -1.83
C ARG A 89 -10.76 11.77 -1.18
N MET A 90 -10.79 11.83 0.14
CA MET A 90 -12.00 11.73 0.95
C MET A 90 -12.81 13.03 0.90
N PRO A 91 -14.11 13.00 1.24
CA PRO A 91 -14.96 14.21 1.26
C PRO A 91 -14.40 15.33 2.15
N ASP A 92 -13.79 14.95 3.27
CA ASP A 92 -13.15 15.85 4.24
C ASP A 92 -11.77 16.37 3.78
N GLY A 93 -11.36 16.06 2.55
CA GLY A 93 -10.08 16.44 1.95
C GLY A 93 -8.89 15.56 2.32
N ALA A 94 -9.06 14.51 3.13
CA ALA A 94 -7.95 13.58 3.40
C ALA A 94 -7.52 12.86 2.12
N VAL A 95 -6.23 12.84 1.84
CA VAL A 95 -5.66 12.17 0.67
C VAL A 95 -4.88 10.95 1.10
N TRP A 96 -5.25 9.85 0.47
CA TRP A 96 -4.64 8.54 0.59
C TRP A 96 -3.97 8.18 -0.73
N ILE A 97 -2.85 7.48 -0.65
CA ILE A 97 -2.01 7.16 -1.82
C ILE A 97 -1.90 5.64 -1.93
N LEU A 98 -2.41 5.10 -3.03
CA LEU A 98 -2.12 3.75 -3.43
C LEU A 98 -0.77 3.77 -4.16
N ASN A 99 0.27 3.30 -3.49
CA ASN A 99 1.62 3.16 -4.05
C ASN A 99 1.71 1.88 -4.89
N HIS A 100 0.84 1.78 -5.89
CA HIS A 100 0.75 0.67 -6.81
C HIS A 100 0.47 1.22 -8.20
N PRO A 101 1.21 0.77 -9.22
CA PRO A 101 0.98 1.23 -10.58
C PRO A 101 -0.35 0.69 -11.12
N ASP A 102 -1.00 1.46 -11.96
CA ASP A 102 -2.06 0.98 -12.85
C ASP A 102 -3.34 0.47 -12.13
N THR A 103 -3.85 -0.69 -12.54
CA THR A 103 -5.08 -1.31 -12.00
C THR A 103 -4.92 -1.77 -10.56
N ALA A 104 -6.02 -1.77 -9.80
CA ALA A 104 -6.03 -2.35 -8.47
C ALA A 104 -5.57 -3.82 -8.52
N PRO A 105 -4.77 -4.30 -7.56
CA PRO A 105 -4.40 -5.70 -7.50
C PRO A 105 -5.59 -6.57 -7.07
N VAL A 106 -5.69 -7.79 -7.63
CA VAL A 106 -6.77 -8.75 -7.31
C VAL A 106 -6.80 -9.11 -5.82
N GLY A 107 -5.64 -9.38 -5.23
CA GLY A 107 -5.52 -9.64 -3.79
C GLY A 107 -5.69 -8.40 -2.90
N GLY A 108 -5.64 -7.22 -3.52
CA GLY A 108 -5.75 -5.93 -2.86
C GLY A 108 -4.45 -5.39 -2.25
N THR A 109 -4.46 -4.11 -1.89
CA THR A 109 -3.34 -3.38 -1.29
C THR A 109 -3.86 -2.20 -0.48
N ALA A 110 -3.21 -1.95 0.66
CA ALA A 110 -3.54 -0.82 1.52
C ALA A 110 -3.07 0.51 0.89
N PHE A 111 -3.87 1.55 1.04
CA PHE A 111 -3.42 2.92 0.85
C PHE A 111 -2.47 3.34 1.97
N SER A 112 -1.64 4.34 1.68
CA SER A 112 -0.73 4.98 2.62
C SER A 112 -1.05 6.47 2.73
N PRO A 113 -0.87 7.11 3.89
CA PRO A 113 -0.96 8.57 4.02
C PRO A 113 0.25 9.27 3.39
N ARG A 114 1.26 8.51 2.96
CA ARG A 114 2.51 9.01 2.38
C ARG A 114 2.74 8.43 1.00
N ARG A 115 3.41 9.25 0.21
CA ARG A 115 4.03 8.84 -1.04
C ARG A 115 5.23 7.97 -0.66
N ASP A 116 5.04 6.66 -0.70
CA ASP A 116 6.13 5.74 -0.44
C ASP A 116 6.93 5.55 -1.74
N LEU A 117 8.23 5.26 -1.58
CA LEU A 117 9.17 5.06 -2.70
C LEU A 117 9.04 3.69 -3.36
N LEU A 118 8.12 2.84 -2.89
CA LEU A 118 7.92 1.51 -3.44
C LEU A 118 7.22 1.63 -4.81
N GLY A 119 7.98 1.38 -5.88
CA GLY A 119 7.43 0.87 -7.14
C GLY A 119 7.27 1.85 -8.30
N CYS A 120 7.75 3.09 -8.20
CA CYS A 120 7.54 4.10 -9.25
C CYS A 120 8.84 4.83 -9.60
N GLY A 121 9.64 4.21 -10.46
CA GLY A 121 10.89 4.73 -11.05
C GLY A 121 12.12 3.85 -10.79
N ASP A 122 13.22 4.12 -11.51
CA ASP A 122 14.48 3.36 -11.50
C ASP A 122 15.19 3.24 -10.13
N ARG A 123 14.65 3.88 -9.07
CA ARG A 123 15.26 3.92 -7.73
C ARG A 123 14.49 3.17 -6.66
N GLY A 124 13.41 2.47 -6.99
CA GLY A 124 12.67 1.62 -6.05
C GLY A 124 12.07 0.42 -6.76
N PHE A 125 12.49 -0.80 -6.37
CA PHE A 125 12.03 -2.10 -6.89
C PHE A 125 11.58 -2.06 -8.37
N GLY A 126 12.56 -2.19 -9.28
CA GLY A 126 12.37 -1.97 -10.72
C GLY A 126 11.21 -2.76 -11.33
N LEU A 127 10.69 -2.25 -12.45
CA LEU A 127 9.63 -2.84 -13.28
C LEU A 127 9.83 -4.34 -13.50
N ASP A 128 11.07 -4.82 -13.71
CA ASP A 128 11.38 -6.25 -13.88
C ASP A 128 11.03 -7.08 -12.64
N SER A 129 11.28 -6.54 -11.43
CA SER A 129 10.93 -7.20 -10.17
C SER A 129 9.43 -7.18 -9.90
N TRP A 130 8.73 -6.20 -10.47
CA TRP A 130 7.28 -6.10 -10.44
C TRP A 130 6.63 -7.05 -11.44
N GLU A 131 7.10 -7.11 -12.68
CA GLU A 131 6.63 -8.03 -13.73
C GLU A 131 6.92 -9.49 -13.37
N THR A 132 8.10 -9.79 -12.82
CA THR A 132 8.42 -11.12 -12.28
C THR A 132 7.45 -11.51 -11.16
N ARG A 133 7.01 -10.54 -10.34
CA ARG A 133 6.03 -10.78 -9.27
C ARG A 133 4.60 -10.78 -9.81
N ARG A 134 4.29 -10.01 -10.85
CA ARG A 134 3.03 -10.01 -11.59
C ARG A 134 2.82 -11.36 -12.23
N ASP A 135 3.85 -11.94 -12.84
CA ASP A 135 3.79 -13.29 -13.41
C ASP A 135 3.72 -14.34 -12.30
N ALA A 136 4.43 -14.16 -11.18
CA ALA A 136 4.24 -15.04 -10.01
C ALA A 136 2.83 -14.95 -9.40
N PHE A 137 2.19 -13.78 -9.41
CA PHE A 137 0.82 -13.55 -8.92
C PHE A 137 -0.25 -13.84 -9.98
N ALA A 138 0.05 -13.74 -11.27
CA ALA A 138 -0.79 -14.12 -12.40
C ALA A 138 -0.76 -15.65 -12.60
N ILE A 139 0.35 -16.30 -12.28
CA ILE A 139 0.40 -17.76 -12.10
C ILE A 139 -0.34 -18.16 -10.81
N ALA A 140 -0.39 -17.27 -9.80
CA ALA A 140 -1.27 -17.43 -8.64
C ALA A 140 -2.73 -16.99 -8.90
N ALA A 141 -3.08 -16.55 -10.12
CA ALA A 141 -4.46 -16.30 -10.53
C ALA A 141 -5.17 -17.63 -10.84
N ALA A 142 -5.19 -18.52 -9.85
CA ALA A 142 -6.01 -19.72 -9.77
C ALA A 142 -5.81 -20.48 -8.45
N VAL A 143 -5.11 -19.92 -7.45
CA VAL A 143 -5.12 -20.54 -6.13
C VAL A 143 -6.33 -19.97 -5.40
N PRO A 144 -7.46 -20.73 -5.28
CA PRO A 144 -8.55 -20.29 -4.43
C PRO A 144 -7.95 -19.98 -3.05
N ALA A 145 -8.28 -18.80 -2.51
CA ALA A 145 -7.88 -18.46 -1.17
C ALA A 145 -8.22 -19.66 -0.26
N PRO A 146 -7.28 -20.15 0.58
CA PRO A 146 -7.59 -21.22 1.50
C PRO A 146 -8.86 -20.83 2.27
N THR A 147 -9.77 -21.78 2.49
CA THR A 147 -11.01 -21.65 3.26
C THR A 147 -10.71 -21.39 4.75
N SER A 148 -9.90 -20.38 5.01
CA SER A 148 -9.72 -19.81 6.32
C SER A 148 -11.02 -19.10 6.68
N PRO A 149 -11.51 -19.26 7.91
CA PRO A 149 -12.65 -18.49 8.38
C PRO A 149 -12.35 -17.01 8.18
N ARG A 150 -13.35 -16.28 7.66
CA ARG A 150 -13.26 -14.83 7.45
C ARG A 150 -12.76 -14.16 8.73
N PRO A 151 -11.71 -13.33 8.67
CA PRO A 151 -11.22 -12.64 9.85
C PRO A 151 -12.30 -11.74 10.46
N GLU A 152 -12.37 -11.71 11.79
CA GLU A 152 -13.34 -10.87 12.51
C GLU A 152 -13.21 -9.38 12.13
N GLY A 153 -14.34 -8.72 11.90
CA GLY A 153 -14.41 -7.30 11.55
C GLY A 153 -14.26 -6.98 10.06
N VAL A 154 -13.84 -7.93 9.21
CA VAL A 154 -13.85 -7.74 7.75
C VAL A 154 -15.25 -8.06 7.22
N PRO A 155 -15.89 -7.18 6.43
CA PRO A 155 -17.17 -7.50 5.79
C PRO A 155 -17.01 -8.65 4.80
N ASP A 156 -18.14 -9.27 4.41
CA ASP A 156 -18.10 -10.27 3.34
C ASP A 156 -17.89 -9.55 1.99
N LEU A 157 -16.77 -9.85 1.33
CA LEU A 157 -16.38 -9.27 0.05
C LEU A 157 -16.64 -10.23 -1.13
N SER A 158 -17.17 -11.43 -0.87
CA SER A 158 -17.31 -12.49 -1.87
C SER A 158 -18.23 -12.14 -3.04
N SER A 159 -19.15 -11.20 -2.85
CA SER A 159 -20.00 -10.65 -3.92
C SER A 159 -19.24 -9.77 -4.92
N LEU A 160 -18.08 -9.24 -4.54
CA LEU A 160 -17.22 -8.41 -5.39
C LEU A 160 -16.01 -9.20 -5.90
N SER A 161 -15.34 -9.94 -5.02
CA SER A 161 -14.17 -10.74 -5.36
C SER A 161 -13.91 -11.80 -4.30
N THR A 162 -13.74 -13.05 -4.75
CA THR A 162 -13.33 -14.17 -3.90
C THR A 162 -11.82 -14.27 -3.72
N ALA A 163 -11.06 -13.44 -4.43
CA ALA A 163 -9.60 -13.49 -4.49
C ALA A 163 -8.91 -12.44 -3.59
N VAL A 164 -9.69 -11.66 -2.83
CA VAL A 164 -9.17 -10.67 -1.89
C VAL A 164 -8.39 -11.35 -0.76
N ASP A 165 -7.19 -10.85 -0.44
CA ASP A 165 -6.47 -11.24 0.78
C ASP A 165 -7.17 -10.61 1.99
N GLN A 166 -8.09 -11.35 2.59
CA GLN A 166 -8.86 -10.90 3.75
C GLN A 166 -7.98 -10.64 4.98
N THR A 167 -6.81 -11.30 5.09
CA THR A 167 -5.88 -11.04 6.19
C THR A 167 -5.18 -9.70 6.00
N ALA A 168 -4.76 -9.38 4.77
CA ALA A 168 -4.24 -8.05 4.44
C ALA A 168 -5.28 -6.95 4.61
N ALA A 169 -6.52 -7.20 4.17
CA ALA A 169 -7.63 -6.29 4.37
C ALA A 169 -7.88 -6.02 5.87
N GLN A 170 -7.92 -7.07 6.70
CA GLN A 170 -8.07 -6.92 8.16
C GLN A 170 -6.93 -6.09 8.77
N ARG A 171 -5.67 -6.34 8.36
CA ARG A 171 -4.52 -5.57 8.84
C ARG A 171 -4.64 -4.10 8.47
N ALA A 172 -5.05 -3.79 7.25
CA ALA A 172 -5.27 -2.42 6.80
C ALA A 172 -6.37 -1.72 7.62
N MET A 173 -7.53 -2.39 7.81
CA MET A 173 -8.63 -1.85 8.62
C MET A 173 -8.19 -1.56 10.06
N ARG A 174 -7.48 -2.49 10.71
CA ARG A 174 -6.95 -2.30 12.07
C ARG A 174 -5.93 -1.15 12.16
N ALA A 175 -5.20 -0.90 11.08
CA ALA A 175 -4.26 0.20 10.96
C ALA A 175 -4.93 1.54 10.58
N GLY A 176 -6.26 1.57 10.37
CA GLY A 176 -6.96 2.77 9.94
C GLY A 176 -6.70 3.14 8.48
N LEU A 177 -6.27 2.20 7.65
CA LEU A 177 -5.91 2.41 6.26
C LEU A 177 -7.01 1.89 5.31
N PRO A 178 -7.42 2.66 4.30
CA PRO A 178 -8.24 2.14 3.21
C PRO A 178 -7.52 1.02 2.46
N PHE A 179 -8.26 0.08 1.88
CA PHE A 179 -7.71 -1.08 1.18
C PHE A 179 -8.38 -1.26 -0.19
N MET A 180 -7.62 -1.08 -1.27
CA MET A 180 -8.14 -1.21 -2.65
C MET A 180 -7.92 -2.62 -3.19
N PHE A 181 -8.87 -3.17 -3.92
CA PHE A 181 -8.75 -4.45 -4.62
C PHE A 181 -9.51 -4.47 -5.93
N ALA A 182 -9.11 -5.32 -6.86
CA ALA A 182 -9.87 -5.56 -8.09
C ALA A 182 -11.07 -6.47 -7.83
N ALA A 183 -12.14 -6.22 -8.55
CA ALA A 183 -13.32 -7.07 -8.65
C ALA A 183 -13.41 -7.61 -10.09
N PRO A 184 -12.85 -8.82 -10.34
CA PRO A 184 -12.87 -9.43 -11.66
C PRO A 184 -14.28 -9.86 -12.06
N SER A 185 -14.63 -9.68 -13.33
CA SER A 185 -15.88 -10.22 -13.91
C SER A 185 -15.74 -10.32 -15.42
N GLY A 186 -16.44 -11.27 -16.04
CA GLY A 186 -16.52 -11.40 -17.50
C GLY A 186 -15.17 -11.57 -18.22
N GLY A 187 -14.15 -12.12 -17.55
CA GLY A 187 -12.80 -12.27 -18.10
C GLY A 187 -11.92 -11.02 -18.00
N VAL A 188 -12.41 -9.96 -17.35
CA VAL A 188 -11.64 -8.73 -17.09
C VAL A 188 -11.17 -8.72 -15.64
N THR A 189 -9.85 -8.63 -15.44
CA THR A 189 -9.21 -8.70 -14.11
C THR A 189 -9.69 -7.60 -13.16
N ALA A 190 -9.92 -6.39 -13.67
CA ALA A 190 -10.46 -5.26 -12.93
C ALA A 190 -11.68 -4.70 -13.66
N CYS A 191 -12.73 -5.52 -13.79
CA CYS A 191 -14.01 -5.06 -14.30
C CYS A 191 -14.53 -3.88 -13.45
N HIS A 192 -14.41 -4.03 -12.12
CA HIS A 192 -14.51 -2.95 -11.17
C HIS A 192 -13.27 -2.96 -10.28
N SER A 193 -13.05 -1.86 -9.58
CA SER A 193 -12.19 -1.84 -8.40
C SER A 193 -13.02 -1.44 -7.19
N ALA A 194 -12.65 -1.90 -6.01
CA ALA A 194 -13.33 -1.53 -4.78
C ALA A 194 -12.33 -1.10 -3.72
N VAL A 195 -12.77 -0.22 -2.83
CA VAL A 195 -12.04 0.28 -1.67
C VAL A 195 -12.83 -0.09 -0.42
N LEU A 196 -12.24 -0.92 0.41
CA LEU A 196 -12.69 -1.19 1.77
C LEU A 196 -12.13 -0.13 2.71
N MET A 197 -13.02 0.60 3.37
CA MET A 197 -12.68 1.61 4.36
C MET A 197 -12.46 0.98 5.74
N PRO A 198 -11.72 1.64 6.65
CA PRO A 198 -11.49 1.13 8.00
C PRO A 198 -12.75 0.92 8.84
N ASP A 199 -13.82 1.64 8.54
CA ASP A 199 -15.14 1.51 9.17
C ASP A 199 -15.99 0.36 8.60
N GLY A 200 -15.46 -0.39 7.64
CA GLY A 200 -16.14 -1.50 6.98
C GLY A 200 -16.99 -1.11 5.77
N ASN A 201 -17.10 0.19 5.45
CA ASN A 201 -17.80 0.62 4.24
C ASN A 201 -17.00 0.22 2.99
N VAL A 202 -17.70 -0.21 1.94
CA VAL A 202 -17.09 -0.53 0.65
C VAL A 202 -17.58 0.46 -0.40
N TRP A 203 -16.62 1.02 -1.13
CA TRP A 203 -16.85 1.93 -2.24
C TRP A 203 -16.31 1.29 -3.53
N VAL A 204 -17.02 1.47 -4.63
CA VAL A 204 -16.77 0.81 -5.91
C VAL A 204 -16.46 1.86 -6.96
N LEU A 205 -15.31 1.69 -7.61
CA LEU A 205 -15.00 2.34 -8.87
C LEU A 205 -15.69 1.55 -9.98
N ASN A 206 -16.79 2.11 -10.50
CA ASN A 206 -17.58 1.50 -11.58
C ASN A 206 -16.97 1.78 -12.96
N GLU A 207 -15.65 1.68 -13.05
CA GLU A 207 -14.87 1.85 -14.27
C GLU A 207 -14.06 0.58 -14.49
N THR A 208 -13.96 0.16 -15.74
CA THR A 208 -13.13 -0.97 -16.12
C THR A 208 -11.67 -0.56 -16.26
N GLY A 209 -10.78 -1.32 -15.65
CA GLY A 209 -9.35 -1.12 -15.78
C GLY A 209 -8.82 0.00 -14.87
N PRO A 210 -7.84 0.78 -15.33
CA PRO A 210 -7.18 1.79 -14.51
C PRO A 210 -8.11 2.95 -14.18
N VAL A 211 -7.78 3.73 -13.15
CA VAL A 211 -8.54 4.94 -12.82
C VAL A 211 -8.47 5.93 -14.00
N PRO A 212 -9.61 6.51 -14.45
CA PRO A 212 -9.61 7.51 -15.52
C PRO A 212 -8.70 8.69 -15.20
N ILE A 213 -8.09 9.30 -16.23
CA ILE A 213 -7.15 10.42 -16.05
C ILE A 213 -7.77 11.58 -15.29
N GLY A 214 -9.02 11.96 -15.59
CA GLY A 214 -9.72 13.03 -14.85
C GLY A 214 -10.09 12.63 -13.41
N GLY A 215 -9.92 11.36 -13.05
CA GLY A 215 -10.46 10.76 -11.86
C GLY A 215 -11.93 10.37 -12.00
N ALA A 216 -12.44 9.73 -10.97
CA ALA A 216 -13.83 9.31 -10.89
C ALA A 216 -14.30 9.25 -9.43
N PRO A 217 -15.59 9.55 -9.16
CA PRO A 217 -16.18 9.29 -7.86
C PRO A 217 -16.34 7.78 -7.63
N LEU A 218 -16.20 7.35 -6.39
CA LEU A 218 -16.59 6.00 -5.99
C LEU A 218 -18.05 5.95 -5.55
N ASP A 219 -18.73 4.84 -5.85
CA ASP A 219 -20.14 4.62 -5.50
C ASP A 219 -20.28 3.52 -4.43
N ARG A 220 -21.40 3.46 -3.72
CA ARG A 220 -21.69 2.32 -2.82
C ARG A 220 -22.31 1.14 -3.56
N THR A 221 -22.71 1.35 -4.80
CA THR A 221 -23.39 0.36 -5.64
C THR A 221 -22.50 -0.06 -6.79
N VAL A 222 -22.51 -1.36 -7.08
CA VAL A 222 -21.93 -1.89 -8.31
C VAL A 222 -22.85 -1.54 -9.47
N LYS A 223 -22.30 -0.94 -10.53
CA LYS A 223 -23.00 -0.63 -11.77
C LYS A 223 -22.31 -1.39 -12.90
N GLU A 224 -23.03 -2.27 -13.59
CA GLU A 224 -22.50 -3.22 -14.58
C GLU A 224 -22.14 -2.56 -15.93
N TYR A 225 -21.32 -1.51 -15.94
CA TYR A 225 -20.83 -0.93 -17.17
C TYR A 225 -19.71 -1.80 -17.75
N GLY A 226 -19.88 -2.30 -18.97
CA GLY A 226 -18.83 -3.00 -19.74
C GLY A 226 -18.42 -4.40 -19.24
N CYS A 227 -18.91 -4.83 -18.09
CA CYS A 227 -18.49 -6.05 -17.40
C CYS A 227 -19.30 -7.31 -17.70
N SER A 228 -20.42 -7.19 -18.41
CA SER A 228 -21.22 -8.37 -18.77
C SER A 228 -20.50 -9.15 -19.88
N ALA A 229 -20.32 -10.45 -19.68
CA ALA A 229 -19.73 -11.39 -20.62
C ALA A 229 -20.60 -11.63 -21.88
N ARG A 230 -21.07 -10.58 -22.57
CA ARG A 230 -21.76 -10.71 -23.87
C ARG A 230 -20.77 -11.01 -25.01
N GLY A 231 -20.06 -12.12 -24.84
CA GLY A 231 -19.70 -13.08 -25.89
C GLY A 231 -20.30 -14.47 -25.63
N GLY A 232 -21.09 -14.66 -24.57
CA GLY A 232 -21.84 -15.89 -24.32
C GLY A 232 -23.17 -15.90 -25.07
N VAL A 233 -23.25 -16.71 -26.12
CA VAL A 233 -24.45 -17.04 -26.89
C VAL A 233 -25.63 -17.38 -25.96
N ARG A 234 -26.78 -16.74 -26.20
CA ARG A 234 -28.09 -17.31 -25.84
C ARG A 234 -28.62 -18.09 -27.03
#